data_AF-X1G4W5-F1
#
_entry.id   AF-X1G4W5-F1
#
_cell.length_a   1.000
_cell.length_b   1.000
_cell.length_c   1.000
_cell.angle_alpha   90.00
_cell.angle_beta   90.00
_cell.angle_gamma   90.00
#
_symmetry.space_group_name_H-M   'P 1'
#
loop_
_entity.id
_entity.type
_entity.pdbx_description
1 polymer ?
#
loop_
_entity_poly.entity_id
_entity_poly.type
_entity_poly.pdbx_seq_one_letter_code
_entity_poly.pdbx_strand_id
1 'polypeptide(L)'
;MKKGKGKFCRDLIEAFESGNWAIDWWEGDPRKNEDKLEEAYYIRPKIKGVNKLFDPTWGGECIFLDKKGCVLSPEKRPISCRLLEPKPKGKGCINHNGIGKRGAALAWLPFT
;
A
#
# COMPACT_ATOMS: atom_id res chain seq x y z
N MET A 1 20.32 10.78 -19.15
CA MET A 1 19.72 9.55 -18.57
C MET A 1 18.19 9.72 -18.46
N LYS A 2 17.42 9.51 -19.54
CA LYS A 2 15.95 9.75 -19.59
C LYS A 2 15.09 8.47 -19.73
N LYS A 3 15.72 7.29 -19.83
CA LYS A 3 15.01 6.02 -20.12
C LYS A 3 14.18 5.45 -18.95
N GLY A 4 14.49 5.82 -17.70
CA GLY A 4 13.83 5.26 -16.50
C GLY A 4 12.45 5.82 -16.18
N LYS A 5 12.25 7.14 -16.30
CA LYS A 5 10.98 7.81 -15.94
C LYS A 5 9.80 7.33 -16.81
N GLY A 6 10.01 7.17 -18.11
CA GLY A 6 8.96 6.69 -19.02
C GLY A 6 8.57 5.23 -18.82
N LYS A 7 9.46 4.39 -18.26
CA LYS A 7 9.09 3.02 -17.86
C LYS A 7 8.27 3.06 -16.57
N PHE A 8 8.72 3.80 -15.57
CA PHE A 8 8.03 3.91 -14.27
C PHE A 8 6.58 4.40 -14.41
N CYS A 9 6.34 5.47 -15.17
CA CYS A 9 4.97 5.95 -15.38
C CYS A 9 4.06 4.93 -16.08
N ARG A 10 4.61 4.15 -17.03
CA ARG A 10 3.85 3.08 -17.70
C ARG A 10 3.52 1.94 -16.73
N ASP A 11 4.51 1.51 -15.95
CA ASP A 11 4.30 0.47 -14.94
C ASP A 11 3.21 0.88 -13.93
N LEU A 12 3.14 2.17 -13.56
CA LEU A 12 2.09 2.71 -12.70
C LEU A 12 0.71 2.73 -13.37
N ILE A 13 0.63 3.16 -14.63
CA ILE A 13 -0.62 3.17 -15.40
C ILE A 13 -1.15 1.73 -15.51
N GLU A 14 -0.31 0.77 -15.91
CA GLU A 14 -0.68 -0.64 -16.00
C GLU A 14 -1.15 -1.20 -14.64
N ALA A 15 -0.49 -0.83 -13.54
CA ALA A 15 -0.92 -1.21 -12.21
C ALA A 15 -2.32 -0.65 -11.89
N PHE A 16 -2.59 0.62 -12.14
CA PHE A 16 -3.89 1.22 -11.86
C PHE A 16 -5.01 0.68 -12.78
N GLU A 17 -4.71 0.44 -14.06
CA GLU A 17 -5.63 -0.18 -15.01
C GLU A 17 -6.01 -1.62 -14.62
N SER A 18 -5.14 -2.35 -13.92
CA SER A 18 -5.48 -3.67 -13.38
C SER A 18 -6.62 -3.64 -12.35
N GLY A 19 -6.96 -2.46 -11.82
CA GLY A 19 -8.03 -2.29 -10.83
C GLY A 19 -7.70 -2.83 -9.44
N ASN A 20 -6.46 -3.26 -9.19
CA ASN A 20 -6.05 -3.87 -7.91
C ASN A 20 -5.33 -2.89 -6.95
N TRP A 21 -5.05 -1.68 -7.41
CA TRP A 21 -4.19 -0.72 -6.70
C TRP A 21 -4.89 0.61 -6.51
N ALA A 22 -4.59 1.29 -5.40
CA ALA A 22 -5.10 2.60 -5.04
C ALA A 22 -3.97 3.48 -4.50
N ILE A 23 -4.21 4.79 -4.55
CA ILE A 23 -3.37 5.84 -3.99
C ILE A 23 -3.97 6.21 -2.63
N ASP A 24 -3.12 6.19 -1.61
CA ASP A 24 -3.42 6.61 -0.24
C ASP A 24 -2.40 7.69 0.14
N TRP A 25 -2.60 8.36 1.27
CA TRP A 25 -1.69 9.38 1.74
C TRP A 25 -1.55 9.37 3.26
N TRP A 26 -0.43 9.92 3.69
CA TRP A 26 -0.22 10.38 5.05
C TRP A 26 -0.53 11.88 5.12
N GLU A 27 -1.31 12.27 6.11
CA GLU A 27 -1.62 13.67 6.39
C GLU A 27 -0.39 14.37 7.00
N GLY A 28 0.16 15.35 6.28
CA GLY A 28 1.38 16.08 6.65
C GLY A 28 2.68 15.41 6.18
N ASP A 29 3.79 15.82 6.78
CA ASP A 29 5.11 15.26 6.50
C ASP A 29 5.36 14.01 7.36
N PRO A 30 5.61 12.83 6.75
CA PRO A 30 5.85 11.62 7.52
C PRO A 30 7.25 11.59 8.14
N ARG A 31 8.18 12.48 7.75
CA ARG A 31 9.52 12.61 8.33
C ARG A 31 9.44 13.24 9.73
N LYS A 32 10.34 12.82 10.61
CA LYS A 32 10.35 13.32 11.99
C LYS A 32 10.85 14.78 11.98
N ASN A 33 10.09 15.67 12.64
CA ASN A 33 10.41 17.10 12.80
C ASN A 33 10.48 17.89 11.48
N GLU A 34 9.71 17.49 10.48
CA GLU A 34 9.55 18.22 9.22
C GLU A 34 8.07 18.57 9.05
N ASP A 35 7.77 19.65 8.33
CA ASP A 35 6.42 20.14 8.04
C ASP A 35 6.29 20.64 6.59
N LYS A 36 7.17 20.16 5.70
CA LYS A 36 7.30 20.65 4.32
C LYS A 36 6.24 20.11 3.36
N LEU A 37 5.47 19.11 3.79
CA LEU A 37 4.48 18.42 2.97
C LEU A 37 3.12 18.52 3.62
N GLU A 38 2.12 18.94 2.86
CA GLU A 38 0.70 18.87 3.28
C GLU A 38 0.21 17.42 3.28
N GLU A 39 0.69 16.62 2.31
CA GLU A 39 0.35 15.20 2.16
C GLU A 39 1.55 14.44 1.56
N ALA A 40 1.69 13.17 1.95
CA ALA A 40 2.66 12.25 1.34
C ALA A 40 1.96 11.01 0.78
N TYR A 41 1.89 10.93 -0.55
CA TYR A 41 1.20 9.87 -1.27
C TYR A 41 2.00 8.57 -1.35
N TYR A 42 1.29 7.45 -1.34
CA TYR A 42 1.86 6.14 -1.58
C TYR A 42 0.83 5.20 -2.24
N ILE A 43 1.32 4.14 -2.87
CA ILE A 43 0.46 3.14 -3.51
C ILE A 43 0.25 1.96 -2.56
N ARG A 44 -0.98 1.47 -2.51
CA ARG A 44 -1.35 0.26 -1.77
C ARG A 44 -2.33 -0.62 -2.56
N PRO A 45 -2.47 -1.91 -2.19
CA PRO A 45 -3.57 -2.73 -2.67
C PRO A 45 -4.93 -2.09 -2.35
N LYS A 46 -5.90 -2.27 -3.24
CA LYS A 46 -7.28 -1.83 -3.03
C LYS A 46 -7.99 -2.62 -1.95
N ILE A 47 -9.02 -1.97 -1.40
CA ILE A 47 -10.04 -2.63 -0.58
C ILE A 47 -11.11 -3.20 -1.53
N LYS A 48 -11.57 -4.43 -1.28
CA LYS A 48 -12.65 -5.06 -2.04
C LYS A 48 -13.90 -4.19 -2.04
N GLY A 49 -14.52 -4.03 -3.21
CA GLY A 49 -15.75 -3.24 -3.38
C GLY A 49 -15.56 -1.72 -3.42
N VAL A 50 -14.35 -1.20 -3.19
CA VAL A 50 -14.07 0.23 -3.33
C VAL A 50 -13.67 0.54 -4.77
N ASN A 51 -14.33 1.53 -5.38
CA ASN A 51 -14.12 1.92 -6.79
C ASN A 51 -13.33 3.22 -6.97
N LYS A 52 -12.72 3.75 -5.91
CA LYS A 52 -11.91 4.98 -5.96
C LYS A 52 -10.44 4.65 -6.22
N LEU A 53 -9.79 5.49 -7.04
CA LEU A 53 -8.33 5.45 -7.21
C LEU A 53 -7.63 6.09 -6.01
N PHE A 54 -8.12 7.24 -5.55
CA PHE A 54 -7.66 7.91 -4.33
C PHE A 54 -8.54 7.46 -3.16
N ASP A 55 -7.94 6.78 -2.19
CA ASP A 55 -8.64 6.11 -1.11
C ASP A 55 -7.82 6.13 0.20
N PRO A 56 -8.00 7.14 1.07
CA PRO A 56 -7.31 7.24 2.34
C PRO A 56 -7.97 6.40 3.44
N THR A 57 -9.01 5.63 3.12
CA THR A 57 -9.74 4.88 4.14
C THR A 57 -8.85 3.87 4.85
N TRP A 58 -9.18 3.61 6.12
CA TRP A 58 -8.45 2.67 6.95
C TRP A 58 -9.28 1.41 7.20
N GLY A 59 -8.67 0.24 7.01
CA GLY A 59 -9.33 -1.05 7.20
C GLY A 59 -9.82 -1.69 5.90
N GLY A 60 -10.85 -2.53 5.98
CA GLY A 60 -11.40 -3.27 4.85
C GLY A 60 -10.66 -4.56 4.50
N GLU A 61 -11.27 -5.33 3.59
CA GLU A 61 -10.69 -6.57 3.07
C GLU A 61 -9.81 -6.26 1.85
N CYS A 62 -8.56 -6.72 1.87
CA CYS A 62 -7.61 -6.52 0.76
C CYS A 62 -8.09 -7.25 -0.51
N ILE A 63 -7.94 -6.61 -1.68
CA ILE A 63 -8.29 -7.19 -2.98
C ILE A 63 -7.54 -8.51 -3.26
N PHE A 64 -6.32 -8.65 -2.74
CA PHE A 64 -5.47 -9.84 -2.90
C PHE A 64 -5.68 -10.89 -1.80
N LEU A 65 -6.65 -10.71 -0.90
CA LEU A 65 -7.00 -11.73 0.09
C LEU A 65 -8.02 -12.70 -0.50
N ASP A 66 -7.74 -14.00 -0.48
CA ASP A 66 -8.68 -15.06 -0.79
C ASP A 66 -8.91 -15.99 0.41
N LYS A 67 -9.62 -17.10 0.21
CA LYS A 67 -9.93 -18.08 1.27
C LYS A 67 -8.68 -18.82 1.81
N LYS A 68 -7.58 -18.84 1.06
CA LYS A 68 -6.31 -19.49 1.40
C LYS A 68 -5.26 -18.49 1.92
N GLY A 69 -5.51 -17.19 1.78
CA GLY A 69 -4.64 -16.12 2.29
C GLY A 69 -4.34 -15.07 1.23
N CYS A 70 -3.18 -14.41 1.35
CA CYS A 70 -2.77 -13.44 0.33
C CYS A 70 -2.28 -14.19 -0.93
N VAL A 71 -2.87 -13.87 -2.09
CA VAL A 71 -2.51 -14.48 -3.38
C VAL A 71 -1.15 -14.01 -3.92
N LEU A 72 -0.60 -12.92 -3.37
CA LEU A 72 0.74 -12.48 -3.70
C LEU A 72 1.78 -13.33 -2.96
N SER A 73 2.81 -13.75 -3.70
CA SER A 73 4.01 -14.33 -3.09
C SER A 73 4.68 -13.31 -2.16
N PRO A 74 5.39 -13.75 -1.11
CA PRO A 74 5.97 -12.86 -0.10
C PRO A 74 6.77 -11.68 -0.68
N GLU A 75 7.50 -11.91 -1.76
CA GLU A 75 8.41 -10.96 -2.43
C GLU A 75 7.65 -9.90 -3.23
N LYS A 76 6.40 -10.20 -3.62
CA LYS A 76 5.52 -9.27 -4.34
C LYS A 76 4.63 -8.46 -3.41
N ARG A 77 4.64 -8.73 -2.10
CA ARG A 77 3.80 -8.02 -1.14
C ARG A 77 4.38 -6.63 -0.88
N PRO A 78 3.60 -5.56 -1.11
CA PRO A 78 4.02 -4.21 -0.76
C PRO A 78 4.39 -4.09 0.71
N ILE A 79 5.28 -3.16 1.01
CA ILE A 79 5.73 -2.85 2.36
C ILE A 79 4.60 -2.38 3.30
N SER A 80 3.50 -1.88 2.73
CA SER A 80 2.29 -1.48 3.45
C SER A 80 1.38 -2.64 3.84
N CYS A 81 1.62 -3.86 3.33
CA CYS A 81 0.83 -5.03 3.68
C CYS A 81 0.95 -5.35 5.17
N ARG A 82 -0.19 -5.71 5.76
CA ARG A 82 -0.22 -6.17 7.14
C ARG A 82 0.42 -7.56 7.21
N LEU A 83 1.45 -7.70 8.04
CA LEU A 83 2.10 -8.98 8.32
C LEU A 83 1.25 -9.79 9.31
N LEU A 84 0.10 -10.27 8.82
CA LEU A 84 -0.87 -11.01 9.62
C LEU A 84 -0.55 -12.50 9.59
N GLU A 85 -0.40 -13.09 10.77
CA GLU A 85 -0.32 -14.54 10.97
C GLU A 85 -1.64 -15.06 11.56
N PRO A 86 -2.26 -16.11 11.00
CA PRO A 86 -3.43 -16.74 11.60
C PRO A 86 -3.12 -17.33 12.99
N LYS A 87 -3.99 -17.11 14.00
CA LYS A 87 -3.82 -17.76 15.31
C LYS A 87 -4.06 -19.27 15.24
N PRO A 88 -3.23 -20.12 15.89
CA PRO A 88 -3.30 -21.59 15.77
C PRO A 88 -4.65 -22.25 16.12
N LYS A 89 -5.45 -21.65 17.00
CA LYS A 89 -6.74 -22.21 17.49
C LYS A 89 -7.97 -21.41 17.06
N GLY A 90 -7.83 -20.54 16.07
CA GLY A 90 -8.94 -19.80 15.47
C GLY A 90 -9.39 -18.52 16.20
N LYS A 91 -10.16 -17.74 15.43
CA LYS A 91 -10.59 -16.33 15.54
C LYS A 91 -9.47 -15.30 15.79
N GLY A 92 -9.05 -14.68 14.69
CA GLY A 92 -8.17 -13.51 14.66
C GLY A 92 -6.78 -13.81 14.11
N CYS A 93 -6.01 -12.74 13.94
CA CYS A 93 -4.63 -12.79 13.48
C CYS A 93 -3.71 -12.16 14.50
N ILE A 94 -2.46 -12.61 14.55
CA ILE A 94 -1.35 -11.90 15.18
C ILE A 94 -0.86 -10.89 14.14
N ASN A 95 -0.84 -9.61 14.49
CA ASN A 95 -0.26 -8.58 13.65
C ASN A 95 1.21 -8.42 14.04
N HIS A 96 2.12 -8.80 13.14
CA HIS A 96 3.57 -8.65 13.33
C HIS A 96 4.07 -7.25 12.99
N ASN A 97 3.20 -6.24 13.09
CA ASN A 97 3.47 -4.83 12.82
C ASN A 97 4.19 -4.61 11.48
N GLY A 98 3.43 -4.69 10.39
CA GLY A 98 3.86 -4.08 9.13
C GLY A 98 4.17 -2.58 9.33
N ILE A 99 4.91 -1.96 8.41
CA ILE A 99 5.46 -0.59 8.59
C ILE A 99 4.36 0.50 8.60
N GLY A 100 3.10 0.12 8.36
CA GLY A 100 1.92 0.98 8.48
C GLY A 100 1.88 2.07 7.41
N LYS A 101 0.90 2.98 7.52
CA LYS A 101 0.72 4.09 6.58
C LYS A 101 1.95 5.01 6.52
N ARG A 102 2.45 5.43 7.70
CA ARG A 102 3.62 6.31 7.81
C ARG A 102 4.87 5.72 7.15
N GLY A 103 5.15 4.44 7.40
CA GLY A 103 6.28 3.75 6.79
C GLY A 103 6.16 3.62 5.28
N ALA A 104 4.95 3.35 4.78
CA ALA A 104 4.68 3.33 3.35
C ALA A 104 4.91 4.70 2.72
N ALA A 105 4.38 5.77 3.33
CA ALA A 105 4.60 7.14 2.86
C ALA A 105 6.10 7.50 2.83
N LEU A 106 6.85 7.20 3.90
CA LEU A 106 8.30 7.40 3.94
C LEU A 106 9.04 6.67 2.81
N ALA A 107 8.65 5.43 2.50
CA ALA A 107 9.26 4.64 1.43
C ALA A 107 9.00 5.22 0.03
N TRP A 108 7.90 5.96 -0.15
CA TRP A 108 7.51 6.56 -1.43
C TRP A 108 8.08 7.97 -1.65
N LEU A 109 8.50 8.69 -0.60
CA LEU A 109 9.05 10.06 -0.72
C LEU A 109 10.15 10.25 -1.77
N PRO A 110 11.08 9.31 -2.03
CA PRO A 110 12.08 9.51 -3.09
C PRO A 110 11.52 9.53 -4.52
N PHE A 111 10.25 9.16 -4.69
CA PHE A 111 9.57 9.03 -5.99
C PHE A 111 8.45 10.08 -6.20
N THR A 112 8.21 10.95 -5.21
CA THR A 112 7.25 12.06 -5.26
C THR A 112 7.89 13.35 -5.75
#